data_AF-A0A8C9DWA0-F1
#
_entry.id   AF-A0A8C9DWA0-F1
#
_cell.length_a   1.000
_cell.length_b   1.000
_cell.length_c   1.000
_cell.angle_alpha   90.00
_cell.angle_beta   90.00
_cell.angle_gamma   90.00
#
_symmetry.space_group_name_H-M   'P 1'
#
loop_
_entity.id
_entity.type
_entity.pdbx_description
1 polymer ?
#
loop_
_entity_poly.entity_id
_entity_poly.type
_entity_poly.pdbx_seq_one_letter_code
_entity_poly.pdbx_strand_id
1 'polypeptide(L)'
;MGIKHVDVVKTDFLQYSMTKTKERHVFLERLGRYQTPDKKGQTLVPNPLLKDILRVSEAEFLAKTACSSAEEFGVFKELLAREEEESEGRMADAGSPEEAGP
;
A
#
# COMPACT_ATOMS: atom_id res chain seq x y z
N MET A 1 0.87 3.58 5.38
CA MET A 1 -0.34 4.46 5.47
C MET A 1 -0.41 5.36 6.70
N GLY A 2 -0.16 4.91 7.94
CA GLY A 2 -0.17 5.84 9.10
C GLY A 2 -1.55 6.44 9.43
N ILE A 3 -2.63 5.67 9.23
CA ILE A 3 -4.01 6.08 9.50
C ILE A 3 -4.32 5.89 10.98
N LYS A 4 -5.00 6.87 11.61
CA LYS A 4 -5.44 6.77 13.01
C LYS A 4 -6.65 5.84 13.14
N HIS A 5 -6.78 5.14 14.27
CA HIS A 5 -7.91 4.22 14.51
C HIS A 5 -9.29 4.85 14.28
N VAL A 6 -9.47 6.12 14.67
CA VAL A 6 -10.73 6.85 14.46
C VAL A 6 -11.09 6.98 12.98
N ASP A 7 -10.09 7.14 12.10
CA ASP A 7 -10.30 7.30 10.67
C ASP A 7 -10.57 5.96 10.00
N VAL A 8 -9.93 4.88 10.47
CA VAL A 8 -10.22 3.50 10.02
C VAL A 8 -11.72 3.19 10.14
N VAL A 9 -12.33 3.54 11.28
CA VAL A 9 -13.75 3.33 11.53
C VAL A 9 -14.60 4.29 10.69
N LYS A 10 -14.27 5.58 10.68
CA LYS A 10 -15.08 6.60 9.96
C LYS A 10 -15.13 6.40 8.44
N THR A 11 -14.12 5.78 7.85
CA THR A 11 -14.04 5.56 6.40
C THR A 11 -14.39 4.14 5.98
N ASP A 12 -14.90 3.31 6.91
CA ASP A 12 -15.18 1.89 6.68
C ASP A 12 -13.99 1.18 6.01
N PHE A 13 -12.78 1.49 6.47
CA PHE A 13 -11.55 1.12 5.77
C PHE A 13 -11.38 -0.41 5.69
N LEU A 14 -11.83 -1.12 6.73
CA LEU A 14 -11.71 -2.57 6.82
C LEU A 14 -12.64 -3.34 5.87
N GLN A 15 -13.56 -2.67 5.18
CA GLN A 15 -14.41 -3.32 4.17
C GLN A 15 -13.64 -3.66 2.89
N TYR A 16 -12.50 -3.01 2.65
CA TYR A 16 -11.70 -3.22 1.44
C TYR A 16 -10.71 -4.37 1.65
N SER A 17 -10.50 -5.18 0.61
CA SER A 17 -9.51 -6.26 0.67
C SER A 17 -8.09 -5.69 0.90
N MET A 18 -7.24 -6.50 1.56
CA MET A 18 -5.87 -6.10 1.79
C MET A 18 -5.10 -5.92 0.49
N THR A 19 -5.32 -6.80 -0.50
CA THR A 19 -4.73 -6.69 -1.84
C THR A 19 -5.04 -5.34 -2.49
N LYS A 20 -6.33 -4.97 -2.63
CA LYS A 20 -6.74 -3.69 -3.23
C LYS A 20 -6.12 -2.50 -2.49
N THR A 21 -6.10 -2.59 -1.17
CA THR A 21 -5.55 -1.55 -0.30
C THR A 21 -4.05 -1.37 -0.54
N LYS A 22 -3.30 -2.47 -0.57
CA LYS A 22 -1.85 -2.47 -0.81
C LYS A 22 -1.51 -1.97 -2.22
N GLU A 23 -2.14 -2.54 -3.25
CA GLU A 23 -1.91 -2.15 -4.65
C GLU A 23 -2.06 -0.63 -4.83
N ARG A 24 -3.16 -0.05 -4.36
CA ARG A 24 -3.40 1.39 -4.52
C ARG A 24 -2.50 2.24 -3.64
N HIS A 25 -2.25 1.83 -2.40
CA HIS A 25 -1.39 2.59 -1.49
C HIS A 25 0.07 2.61 -1.95
N VAL A 26 0.64 1.43 -2.20
CA VAL A 26 2.06 1.29 -2.58
C VAL A 26 2.31 1.96 -3.91
N PHE A 27 1.37 1.87 -4.85
CA PHE A 27 1.48 2.59 -6.12
C PHE A 27 1.59 4.10 -5.93
N LEU A 28 0.70 4.70 -5.13
CA LEU A 28 0.77 6.13 -4.85
C LEU A 28 2.05 6.52 -4.10
N GLU A 29 2.55 5.65 -3.21
CA GLU A 29 3.80 5.89 -2.49
C GLU A 29 5.00 5.91 -3.44
N ARG A 30 5.08 4.95 -4.38
CA ARG A 30 6.13 4.92 -5.43
C ARG A 30 6.04 6.08 -6.40
N LEU A 31 4.84 6.59 -6.66
CA LEU A 31 4.62 7.81 -7.46
C LEU A 31 4.91 9.11 -6.68
N GLY A 32 5.20 9.04 -5.37
CA GLY A 32 5.37 10.22 -4.52
C GLY A 32 4.07 10.99 -4.26
N ARG A 33 2.91 10.41 -4.59
CA ARG A 33 1.57 10.99 -4.40
C ARG A 33 0.94 10.63 -3.06
N TYR A 34 1.57 9.73 -2.31
CA TYR A 34 1.22 9.44 -0.94
C TYR A 34 2.50 9.40 -0.10
N GLN A 35 2.48 10.10 1.02
CA GLN A 35 3.54 10.08 2.00
C GLN A 35 3.01 9.49 3.30
N THR A 36 3.69 8.49 3.85
CA THR A 36 3.34 8.03 5.21
C THR A 36 3.52 9.21 6.19
N PRO A 37 2.48 9.60 6.95
CA PRO A 37 2.55 10.75 7.85
C PRO A 37 3.66 10.61 8.90
N ASP A 38 4.24 11.73 9.31
CA ASP A 38 5.24 11.77 10.36
C ASP A 38 4.63 11.44 11.75
N LYS A 39 5.45 11.53 12.81
CA LYS A 39 5.01 11.26 14.19
C LYS A 39 3.87 12.17 14.67
N LYS A 40 3.67 13.33 14.04
CA LYS A 40 2.59 14.28 14.33
C LYS A 40 1.38 14.08 13.40
N GLY A 41 1.46 13.13 12.48
CA GLY A 41 0.43 12.87 11.48
C GLY A 41 0.42 13.88 10.33
N GLN A 42 1.56 14.53 10.05
CA GLN A 42 1.70 15.52 8.98
C GLN A 42 2.46 14.94 7.80
N THR A 43 2.20 15.50 6.62
CA THR A 43 2.91 15.20 5.36
C THR A 43 3.37 16.51 4.73
N LEU A 44 4.40 16.46 3.87
CA LEU A 44 4.88 17.63 3.15
C LEU A 44 3.84 18.12 2.15
N VAL A 45 3.19 17.17 1.47
CA VAL A 45 2.05 17.40 0.58
C VAL A 45 0.86 16.64 1.15
N PRO A 46 -0.34 17.24 1.24
CA PRO A 46 -1.53 16.54 1.74
C PRO A 46 -1.81 15.28 0.93
N ASN A 47 -1.95 14.15 1.61
CA ASN A 47 -2.32 12.88 0.96
C ASN A 47 -3.75 12.94 0.40
N PRO A 48 -4.04 12.21 -0.68
CA PRO A 48 -5.41 12.02 -1.15
C PRO A 48 -6.29 11.38 -0.06
N LEU A 49 -7.59 11.69 -0.10
CA LEU A 49 -8.55 11.14 0.85
C LEU A 49 -8.74 9.63 0.63
N LEU A 50 -8.97 8.87 1.71
CA LEU A 50 -9.15 7.41 1.62
C LEU A 50 -10.30 7.00 0.68
N LYS A 51 -11.37 7.81 0.60
CA LYS A 51 -12.47 7.57 -0.34
C LYS A 51 -12.02 7.66 -1.82
N ASP A 52 -11.11 8.58 -2.14
CA ASP A 52 -10.58 8.80 -3.48
C ASP A 52 -9.49 7.79 -3.84
N ILE A 53 -8.99 7.05 -2.83
CA ILE A 53 -8.07 5.93 -3.01
C ILE A 53 -8.85 4.61 -3.12
N LEU A 54 -9.76 4.29 -2.20
CA LEU A 54 -10.31 2.93 -2.05
C LEU A 54 -11.77 2.78 -2.49
N ARG A 55 -12.60 3.82 -2.31
CA ARG A 55 -14.04 3.73 -2.60
C ARG A 55 -14.34 3.83 -4.10
N VAL A 56 -13.58 4.66 -4.80
CA VAL A 56 -13.76 4.90 -6.24
C VAL A 56 -13.37 3.68 -7.09
N SER A 57 -13.84 3.65 -8.34
CA SER A 57 -13.44 2.64 -9.32
C SER A 57 -11.94 2.70 -9.63
N GLU A 58 -11.38 1.64 -10.21
CA GLU A 58 -9.96 1.65 -10.63
C GLU A 58 -9.69 2.74 -11.67
N ALA A 59 -10.57 2.90 -12.67
CA ALA A 59 -10.45 3.95 -13.68
C ALA A 59 -10.47 5.36 -13.07
N GLU A 60 -11.35 5.62 -12.10
CA GLU A 60 -11.42 6.93 -11.44
C GLU A 60 -10.20 7.18 -10.54
N PHE A 61 -9.76 6.16 -9.79
CA PHE A 61 -8.52 6.21 -9.02
C PHE A 61 -7.33 6.59 -9.91
N LEU A 62 -7.19 5.94 -11.06
CA LEU A 62 -6.09 6.19 -11.99
C LEU A 62 -6.17 7.57 -12.63
N ALA A 63 -7.35 8.00 -13.04
CA ALA A 63 -7.53 9.30 -13.69
C ALA A 63 -7.33 10.49 -12.74
N LYS A 64 -7.89 10.40 -11.52
CA LYS A 64 -7.99 11.56 -10.61
C LYS A 64 -7.00 11.54 -9.46
N THR A 65 -6.57 10.36 -9.01
CA THR A 65 -5.75 10.22 -7.80
C THR A 65 -4.31 9.86 -8.14
N ALA A 66 -4.10 8.80 -8.93
CA ALA A 66 -2.76 8.36 -9.33
C ALA A 66 -2.21 9.14 -10.54
N CYS A 67 -3.11 9.67 -11.38
CA CYS A 67 -2.79 10.32 -12.66
C CYS A 67 -1.84 9.47 -13.52
N SER A 68 -2.20 8.20 -13.72
CA SER A 68 -1.42 7.19 -14.45
C SER A 68 -2.35 6.32 -15.30
N SER A 69 -1.79 5.58 -16.25
CA SER A 69 -2.55 4.72 -17.15
C SER A 69 -2.95 3.39 -16.49
N ALA A 70 -3.97 2.73 -17.05
CA ALA A 70 -4.37 1.39 -16.64
C ALA A 70 -3.28 0.34 -16.93
N GLU A 71 -2.50 0.54 -18.00
CA GLU A 71 -1.39 -0.33 -18.36
C GLU A 71 -0.27 -0.29 -17.31
N GLU A 72 0.19 0.91 -16.95
CA GLU A 72 1.21 1.10 -15.90
C GLU A 72 0.78 0.48 -14.57
N PHE A 73 -0.49 0.66 -14.20
CA PHE A 73 -1.02 0.07 -12.98
C PHE A 73 -1.17 -1.46 -13.07
N GLY A 74 -1.52 -1.98 -14.25
CA GLY A 74 -1.58 -3.42 -14.51
C GLY A 74 -0.23 -4.09 -14.30
N VAL A 75 0.81 -3.57 -14.96
CA VAL A 75 2.19 -4.06 -14.81
C VAL A 75 2.66 -3.92 -13.36
N PHE A 76 2.32 -2.81 -12.70
CA PHE A 76 2.64 -2.61 -11.29
C PHE A 76 2.05 -3.68 -10.37
N LYS A 77 0.78 -4.09 -10.58
CA LYS A 77 0.14 -5.14 -9.77
C LYS A 77 0.88 -6.47 -9.88
N GLU A 78 1.30 -6.85 -11.09
CA GLU A 78 2.09 -8.08 -11.31
C GLU A 78 3.45 -8.03 -10.61
N LEU A 79 4.15 -6.88 -10.71
CA LEU A 79 5.42 -6.68 -10.02
C LEU A 79 5.26 -6.73 -8.51
N LEU A 80 4.24 -6.08 -7.96
CA LEU A 80 3.96 -6.07 -6.53
C LEU A 80 3.66 -7.48 -6.00
N ALA A 81 2.85 -8.26 -6.72
CA ALA A 81 2.52 -9.64 -6.33
C ALA A 81 3.80 -10.50 -6.24
N ARG A 82 4.70 -10.41 -7.23
CA ARG A 82 5.97 -11.13 -7.21
C ARG A 82 6.88 -10.70 -6.05
N GLU A 83 6.96 -9.40 -5.76
CA GLU A 83 7.76 -8.88 -4.64
C GLU A 83 7.25 -9.41 -3.28
N GLU A 84 5.93 -9.58 -3.13
CA GLU A 84 5.33 -10.15 -1.92
C GLU A 84 5.68 -11.64 -1.76
N GLU A 85 5.54 -12.43 -2.84
CA GLU A 85 5.91 -13.86 -2.85
C GLU A 85 7.38 -14.08 -2.50
N GLU A 86 8.29 -13.28 -3.06
CA GLU A 86 9.73 -13.34 -2.77
C GLU A 86 10.05 -12.96 -1.31
N SER A 87 9.30 -12.00 -0.75
CA SER A 87 9.48 -11.55 0.64
C SER A 87 9.00 -12.59 1.64
N GLU A 88 7.87 -13.24 1.37
CA GLU A 88 7.31 -14.30 2.22
C GLU A 88 8.20 -15.56 2.20
N GLY A 89 8.74 -15.92 1.04
CA GLY A 89 9.68 -17.05 0.90
C GLY A 89 10.99 -16.87 1.70
N ARG A 90 11.50 -15.64 1.82
CA ARG A 90 12.68 -15.33 2.64
C ARG A 90 12.45 -15.44 4.14
N MET A 91 11.23 -15.20 4.63
CA MET A 91 10.94 -15.33 6.07
C MET A 91 10.87 -16.80 6.54
N ALA A 92 10.61 -17.75 5.63
CA ALA A 92 10.58 -19.17 5.95
C ALA A 92 11.98 -19.80 6.10
N ASP A 93 13.02 -19.22 5.48
CA ASP A 93 14.39 -19.74 5.49
C ASP A 93 15.23 -19.27 6.70
N ALA A 94 14.87 -18.14 7.32
CA ALA A 94 15.61 -17.55 8.45
C ALA A 94 15.38 -18.24 9.82
N GLY A 95 14.84 -19.48 9.82
CA GLY A 95 14.38 -20.20 11.02
C GLY A 95 15.34 -21.24 11.61
N SER A 96 16.60 -21.33 11.17
CA SER A 96 17.58 -22.27 11.73
C SER A 96 18.58 -21.54 12.64
N PRO A 97 18.42 -21.58 13.98
CA PRO A 97 19.53 -21.29 14.87
C PRO A 97 20.48 -22.49 14.82
N GLU A 98 21.62 -22.35 14.14
CA GLU A 98 22.69 -23.32 14.29
C GLU A 98 23.32 -23.12 15.68
N GLU A 99 23.14 -24.15 16.51
CA GLU A 99 23.63 -24.31 17.87
C GLU A 99 25.12 -23.96 17.99
N ALA A 100 25.44 -23.18 19.02
CA ALA A 100 26.82 -22.92 19.43
C ALA A 100 27.48 -24.25 19.87
N GLY A 101 28.46 -24.71 19.10
CA GLY A 101 29.39 -25.77 19.48
C GLY A 101 30.61 -25.23 20.24
N PRO A 102 31.22 -26.05 21.10
CA PRO A 102 31.86 -25.67 22.38
C PRO A 102 33.20 -24.93 22.30
#